data_AF-A0A133YAA4-F1
#
_entry.id   AF-A0A133YAA4-F1
#
_cell.length_a   1.000
_cell.length_b   1.000
_cell.length_c   1.000
_cell.angle_alpha   90.00
_cell.angle_beta   90.00
_cell.angle_gamma   90.00
#
_symmetry.space_group_name_H-M   'P 1'
#
loop_
_entity.id
_entity.type
_entity.pdbx_description
1 polymer ?
#
loop_
_entity_poly.entity_id
_entity_poly.type
_entity_poly.pdbx_seq_one_letter_code
_entity_poly.pdbx_strand_id
1 'polypeptide(L)'
;MNNSLAEVHPELVSEWSEKNLTLTPDDITFGSNKKVWWKGACGHEWETSIKARSSGEKCPICSGARVIEGINDLSTLKPELASEWSEKNEIKPTEVSIGSHKKVIWKCKLGHEWIATVKSRTINKTGCPYCYHNKVLVGFNDFATLFPEVANEWSDKNEKKPTEVMAFANSKA
;
A
#
# COMPACT_ATOMS: atom_id res chain seq x y z
N MET A 1 36.96 3.31 22.37
CA MET A 1 35.57 3.32 21.84
C MET A 1 35.38 2.00 21.14
N ASN A 2 34.42 1.20 21.62
CA ASN A 2 34.10 -0.09 21.02
C ASN A 2 33.03 0.17 19.96
N ASN A 3 33.31 -0.26 18.74
CA ASN A 3 32.45 -0.03 17.57
C ASN A 3 31.73 -1.32 17.19
N SER A 4 31.52 -2.23 18.15
CA SER A 4 30.80 -3.48 17.93
C SER A 4 29.35 -3.20 17.54
N LEU A 5 28.74 -4.14 16.83
CA LEU A 5 27.34 -4.06 16.43
C LEU A 5 26.42 -4.03 17.65
N ALA A 6 26.71 -4.83 18.68
CA ALA A 6 25.92 -4.87 19.91
C ALA A 6 25.89 -3.52 20.65
N GLU A 7 27.01 -2.81 20.69
CA GLU A 7 27.12 -1.54 21.44
C GLU A 7 26.48 -0.37 20.68
N VAL A 8 26.68 -0.31 19.36
CA VAL A 8 26.18 0.80 18.55
C VAL A 8 24.71 0.60 18.14
N HIS A 9 24.30 -0.65 17.93
CA HIS A 9 22.96 -1.02 17.46
C HIS A 9 22.37 -2.18 18.29
N PRO A 10 22.08 -1.97 19.58
CA PRO A 10 21.52 -3.01 20.44
C PRO A 10 20.17 -3.55 19.94
N GLU A 11 19.40 -2.75 19.19
CA GLU A 11 18.16 -3.19 18.55
C GLU A 11 18.36 -4.32 17.54
N LEU A 12 19.52 -4.35 16.87
CA LEU A 12 19.84 -5.35 15.84
C LEU A 12 20.26 -6.70 16.42
N VAL A 13 20.68 -6.74 17.70
CA VAL A 13 21.01 -7.99 18.40
C VAL A 13 19.80 -8.92 18.45
N SER A 14 18.60 -8.37 18.61
CA SER A 14 17.34 -9.13 18.62
C SER A 14 17.01 -9.80 17.29
N GLU A 15 17.60 -9.32 16.20
CA GLU A 15 17.44 -9.86 14.85
C GLU A 15 18.60 -10.81 14.48
N TRP A 16 19.56 -11.08 15.37
CA TRP A 16 20.68 -11.98 15.06
C TRP A 16 20.20 -13.44 14.96
N SER A 17 20.50 -14.11 13.84
CA SER A 17 20.12 -15.51 13.65
C SER A 17 21.11 -16.47 14.31
N GLU A 18 20.59 -17.58 14.81
CA GLU A 18 21.36 -18.73 15.30
C GLU A 18 22.24 -19.37 14.21
N LYS A 19 21.94 -19.12 12.92
CA LYS A 19 22.76 -19.59 11.77
C LYS A 19 24.15 -18.96 11.71
N ASN A 20 24.40 -17.90 12.47
CA ASN A 20 25.73 -17.30 12.58
C ASN A 20 26.68 -18.11 13.48
N LEU A 21 26.18 -19.20 14.09
CA LEU A 21 26.96 -20.16 14.87
C LEU A 21 27.72 -19.46 16.00
N THR A 22 29.06 -19.46 15.96
CA THR A 22 29.92 -18.89 16.99
C THR A 22 30.15 -17.40 16.84
N LEU A 23 29.72 -16.77 15.74
CA LEU A 23 29.90 -15.34 15.52
C LEU A 23 28.80 -14.56 16.26
N THR A 24 29.20 -13.68 17.17
CA THR A 24 28.28 -12.84 17.95
C THR A 24 28.29 -11.38 17.47
N PRO A 25 27.24 -10.59 17.80
CA PRO A 25 27.23 -9.15 17.54
C PRO A 25 28.34 -8.36 18.26
N ASP A 26 28.96 -8.91 19.31
CA ASP A 26 30.10 -8.30 20.00
C ASP A 26 31.42 -8.48 19.24
N ASP A 27 31.54 -9.54 18.42
CA ASP A 27 32.76 -9.88 17.69
C ASP A 27 32.97 -9.06 16.40
N ILE A 28 32.00 -8.22 16.02
CA ILE A 28 32.00 -7.58 14.71
C ILE A 28 31.48 -6.15 14.76
N THR A 29 32.06 -5.30 13.91
CA THR A 29 31.71 -3.88 13.87
C THR A 29 30.48 -3.60 13.01
N PHE A 30 29.70 -2.57 13.36
CA PHE A 30 28.50 -2.17 12.63
C PHE A 30 28.76 -1.78 11.15
N GLY A 31 29.98 -1.37 10.82
CA GLY A 31 30.40 -1.00 9.47
C GLY A 31 30.89 -2.15 8.60
N SER A 32 30.86 -3.39 9.09
CA SER A 32 31.42 -4.55 8.38
C SER A 32 30.63 -4.93 7.13
N ASN A 33 31.33 -5.24 6.04
CA ASN A 33 30.71 -5.78 4.82
C ASN A 33 30.43 -7.29 4.90
N LYS A 34 30.78 -7.96 6.01
CA LYS A 34 30.50 -9.39 6.19
C LYS A 34 29.00 -9.63 6.15
N LYS A 35 28.59 -10.59 5.33
CA LYS A 35 27.21 -11.08 5.28
C LYS A 35 26.98 -12.07 6.42
N VAL A 36 25.85 -11.89 7.09
CA VAL A 36 25.40 -12.72 8.21
C VAL A 36 23.90 -12.93 8.07
N TRP A 37 23.39 -13.94 8.77
CA TRP A 37 21.97 -14.26 8.80
C TRP A 37 21.26 -13.40 9.85
N TRP A 38 20.12 -12.84 9.45
CA TRP A 38 19.22 -12.04 10.27
C TRP A 38 17.88 -12.74 10.35
N LYS A 39 17.16 -12.61 11.46
CA LYS A 39 15.85 -13.20 11.71
C LYS A 39 14.82 -12.10 11.93
N GLY A 40 13.78 -12.10 11.10
CA GLY A 40 12.83 -10.99 11.04
C GLY A 40 11.74 -11.17 12.06
N ALA A 41 10.97 -10.10 12.33
CA ALA A 41 9.77 -10.19 13.16
C ALA A 41 8.73 -11.18 12.58
N CYS A 42 8.74 -11.41 11.26
CA CYS A 42 7.93 -12.44 10.61
C CYS A 42 8.49 -13.87 10.74
N GLY A 43 9.58 -14.08 11.48
CA GLY A 43 10.27 -15.35 11.66
C GLY A 43 11.16 -15.78 10.49
N HIS A 44 11.06 -15.13 9.32
CA HIS A 44 11.91 -15.42 8.18
C HIS A 44 13.34 -14.98 8.40
N GLU A 45 14.28 -15.82 7.99
CA GLU A 45 15.70 -15.53 8.04
C GLU A 45 16.23 -15.10 6.67
N TRP A 46 17.02 -14.03 6.62
CA TRP A 46 17.62 -13.53 5.39
C TRP A 46 19.09 -13.16 5.62
N GLU A 47 19.87 -13.20 4.55
CA GLU A 47 21.28 -12.85 4.58
C GLU A 47 21.48 -11.44 4.03
N THR A 48 22.16 -10.57 4.79
CA THR A 48 22.70 -9.30 4.28
C THR A 48 23.95 -8.88 5.06
N SER A 49 24.68 -7.90 4.54
CA SER A 49 25.85 -7.34 5.22
C SER A 49 25.46 -6.55 6.46
N ILE A 50 26.34 -6.57 7.46
CA ILE A 50 26.14 -5.82 8.71
C ILE A 50 26.03 -4.32 8.45
N LYS A 51 26.88 -3.78 7.56
CA LYS A 51 26.81 -2.39 7.12
C LYS A 51 25.45 -2.03 6.53
N ALA A 52 24.90 -2.88 5.65
CA ALA A 52 23.61 -2.62 5.03
C ALA A 52 22.46 -2.70 6.04
N ARG A 53 22.47 -3.71 6.92
CA ARG A 53 21.50 -3.81 8.02
C ARG A 53 21.57 -2.59 8.95
N SER A 54 22.76 -2.19 9.37
CA SER A 54 23.01 -1.02 10.23
C SER A 54 22.59 0.29 9.55
N SER A 55 22.64 0.34 8.22
CA SER A 55 22.15 1.47 7.41
C SER A 55 20.63 1.45 7.19
N GLY A 56 19.91 0.50 7.80
CA GLY A 56 18.45 0.43 7.79
C GLY A 56 17.83 -0.53 6.77
N GLU A 57 18.60 -1.39 6.11
CA GLU A 57 18.03 -2.48 5.31
C GLU A 57 17.16 -3.39 6.20
N LYS A 58 15.98 -3.78 5.71
CA LYS A 58 14.99 -4.55 6.48
C LYS A 58 14.79 -5.93 5.86
N CYS A 59 14.20 -6.84 6.65
CA CYS A 59 13.70 -8.11 6.14
C CYS A 59 12.87 -7.89 4.87
N PRO A 60 13.16 -8.58 3.75
CA PRO A 60 12.47 -8.36 2.47
C PRO A 60 10.97 -8.67 2.52
N ILE A 61 10.54 -9.53 3.44
CA ILE A 61 9.12 -9.83 3.67
C ILE A 61 8.48 -8.74 4.53
N CYS A 62 9.07 -8.39 5.68
CA CYS A 62 8.52 -7.34 6.54
C CYS A 62 8.46 -5.97 5.84
N SER A 63 9.40 -5.67 4.93
CA SER A 63 9.39 -4.44 4.13
C SER A 63 8.40 -4.47 2.96
N GLY A 64 7.84 -5.65 2.64
CA GLY A 64 6.95 -5.85 1.51
C GLY A 64 7.66 -5.88 0.15
N ALA A 65 8.99 -5.97 0.11
CA ALA A 65 9.78 -6.13 -1.11
C ALA A 65 9.63 -7.53 -1.74
N ARG A 66 9.38 -8.55 -0.91
CA ARG A 66 8.96 -9.88 -1.32
C ARG A 66 7.61 -10.20 -0.67
N VAL A 67 6.64 -10.63 -1.47
CA VAL A 67 5.31 -11.04 -0.99
C VAL A 67 5.30 -12.55 -0.80
N ILE A 68 4.77 -12.99 0.33
CA ILE A 68 4.46 -14.38 0.63
C ILE A 68 2.99 -14.44 1.07
N GLU A 69 2.22 -15.22 0.34
CA GLU A 69 0.82 -15.50 0.64
C GLU A 69 0.68 -16.12 2.04
N GLY A 70 -0.30 -15.63 2.80
CA GLY A 70 -0.54 -16.03 4.19
C GLY A 70 0.31 -15.29 5.22
N ILE A 71 1.24 -14.42 4.81
CA ILE A 71 2.15 -13.70 5.71
C ILE A 71 2.00 -12.18 5.58
N ASN A 72 2.33 -11.63 4.41
CA ASN A 72 2.41 -10.19 4.20
C ASN A 72 1.69 -9.70 2.94
N ASP A 73 0.87 -10.57 2.34
CA ASP A 73 0.01 -10.21 1.23
C ASP A 73 -1.21 -9.39 1.69
N LEU A 74 -1.89 -8.77 0.72
CA LEU A 74 -3.02 -7.91 1.00
C LEU A 74 -4.20 -8.66 1.60
N SER A 75 -4.52 -9.86 1.12
CA SER A 75 -5.65 -10.64 1.64
C SER A 75 -5.48 -10.99 3.10
N THR A 76 -4.25 -11.38 3.48
CA THR A 76 -3.92 -11.70 4.87
C THR A 76 -3.97 -10.48 5.77
N LEU A 77 -3.39 -9.34 5.33
CA LEU A 77 -3.26 -8.16 6.19
C LEU A 77 -4.47 -7.21 6.18
N LYS A 78 -5.29 -7.26 5.11
CA LYS A 78 -6.42 -6.35 4.83
C LYS A 78 -7.58 -7.09 4.15
N PRO A 79 -8.20 -8.08 4.81
CA PRO A 79 -9.30 -8.86 4.23
C PRO A 79 -10.50 -7.99 3.81
N GLU A 80 -10.75 -6.88 4.50
CA GLU A 80 -11.79 -5.92 4.14
C GLU A 80 -11.54 -5.27 2.78
N LEU A 81 -10.28 -4.95 2.44
CA LEU A 81 -9.92 -4.38 1.14
C LEU A 81 -9.83 -5.46 0.07
N ALA A 82 -9.44 -6.70 0.42
CA ALA A 82 -9.51 -7.81 -0.52
C ALA A 82 -10.93 -8.04 -1.05
N SER A 83 -11.97 -7.77 -0.24
CA SER A 83 -13.37 -7.83 -0.67
C SER A 83 -13.75 -6.76 -1.71
N GLU A 84 -12.96 -5.70 -1.84
CA GLU A 84 -13.12 -4.66 -2.86
C GLU A 84 -12.24 -4.89 -4.10
N TRP A 85 -11.54 -6.02 -4.18
CA TRP A 85 -10.74 -6.37 -5.34
C TRP A 85 -11.64 -6.74 -6.51
N SER A 86 -11.50 -6.07 -7.66
CA SER A 86 -12.27 -6.44 -8.85
C SER A 86 -11.73 -7.75 -9.44
N GLU A 87 -12.65 -8.62 -9.87
CA GLU A 87 -12.37 -9.86 -10.62
C GLU A 87 -11.72 -9.58 -11.99
N LYS A 88 -11.76 -8.33 -12.46
CA LYS A 88 -11.13 -7.90 -13.72
C LYS A 88 -9.61 -7.76 -13.63
N ASN A 89 -9.03 -7.86 -12.45
CA ASN A 89 -7.58 -7.82 -12.29
C ASN A 89 -6.95 -9.15 -12.67
N GLU A 90 -5.84 -9.10 -13.40
CA GLU A 90 -5.02 -10.28 -13.72
C GLU A 90 -4.22 -10.78 -12.51
N ILE A 91 -3.90 -9.88 -11.58
CA ILE A 91 -3.16 -10.19 -10.35
C ILE A 91 -4.12 -10.37 -9.17
N LYS A 92 -3.82 -11.33 -8.31
CA LYS A 92 -4.57 -11.61 -7.09
C LYS A 92 -4.14 -10.68 -5.94
N PRO A 93 -5.02 -10.42 -4.97
CA PRO A 93 -4.65 -9.68 -3.76
C PRO A 93 -3.58 -10.42 -2.93
N THR A 94 -3.44 -11.74 -3.07
CA THR A 94 -2.39 -12.54 -2.42
C THR A 94 -0.99 -12.34 -3.02
N GLU A 95 -0.88 -11.67 -4.17
CA GLU A 95 0.38 -11.46 -4.90
C GLU A 95 0.96 -10.05 -4.71
N VAL A 96 0.37 -9.24 -3.83
CA VAL A 96 0.78 -7.86 -3.59
C VAL A 96 0.90 -7.56 -2.10
N SER A 97 1.91 -6.77 -1.73
CA SER A 97 2.01 -6.21 -0.38
C SER A 97 1.12 -4.98 -0.25
N ILE A 98 0.75 -4.65 0.99
CA ILE A 98 -0.03 -3.44 1.28
C ILE A 98 0.67 -2.14 0.84
N GLY A 99 2.00 -2.13 0.72
CA GLY A 99 2.77 -0.98 0.26
C GLY A 99 2.91 -0.87 -1.26
N SER A 100 2.33 -1.79 -2.02
CA SER A 100 2.55 -1.91 -3.46
C SER A 100 2.09 -0.68 -4.24
N HIS A 101 2.91 -0.27 -5.21
CA HIS A 101 2.59 0.80 -6.16
C HIS A 101 1.82 0.31 -7.39
N LYS A 102 1.53 -1.01 -7.49
CA LYS A 102 0.72 -1.56 -8.59
C LYS A 102 -0.66 -0.91 -8.61
N LYS A 103 -1.09 -0.47 -9.79
CA LYS A 103 -2.44 0.02 -10.06
C LYS A 103 -3.34 -1.17 -10.37
N VAL A 104 -4.47 -1.24 -9.69
CA VAL A 104 -5.46 -2.31 -9.84
C VAL A 104 -6.86 -1.70 -9.87
N ILE A 105 -7.83 -2.46 -10.36
CA ILE A 105 -9.23 -2.10 -10.39
C ILE A 105 -9.84 -2.47 -9.04
N TRP A 106 -10.39 -1.47 -8.36
CA TRP A 106 -11.18 -1.63 -7.13
C TRP A 106 -12.65 -1.57 -7.46
N LYS A 107 -13.47 -2.30 -6.71
CA LYS A 107 -14.92 -2.32 -6.82
C LYS A 107 -15.52 -2.14 -5.43
N CYS A 108 -16.26 -1.05 -5.21
CA CYS A 108 -16.91 -0.82 -3.92
C CYS A 108 -18.22 -1.62 -3.82
N LYS A 109 -18.85 -1.60 -2.64
CA LYS A 109 -20.12 -2.29 -2.38
C LYS A 109 -21.28 -1.84 -3.28
N LEU A 110 -21.24 -0.61 -3.80
CA LEU A 110 -22.22 -0.10 -4.77
C LEU A 110 -21.91 -0.54 -6.21
N GLY A 111 -20.84 -1.30 -6.43
CA GLY A 111 -20.45 -1.81 -7.73
C GLY A 111 -19.62 -0.84 -8.58
N HIS A 112 -19.33 0.37 -8.10
CA HIS A 112 -18.48 1.30 -8.83
C HIS A 112 -17.06 0.78 -8.95
N GLU A 113 -16.49 0.88 -10.15
CA GLU A 113 -15.12 0.48 -10.42
C GLU A 113 -14.20 1.67 -10.68
N TRP A 114 -13.00 1.63 -10.09
CA TRP A 114 -11.98 2.64 -10.34
C TRP A 114 -10.58 2.08 -10.19
N ILE A 115 -9.62 2.71 -10.87
CA ILE A 115 -8.21 2.33 -10.80
C ILE A 115 -7.53 3.14 -9.69
N ALA A 116 -6.84 2.45 -8.79
CA ALA A 116 -6.00 3.07 -7.76
C ALA A 116 -4.81 2.18 -7.42
N THR A 117 -3.74 2.76 -6.87
CA THR A 117 -2.61 1.94 -6.38
C THR A 117 -3.01 1.23 -5.10
N VAL A 118 -2.45 0.04 -4.87
CA VAL A 118 -2.67 -0.71 -3.62
C VAL A 118 -2.34 0.16 -2.40
N LYS A 119 -1.16 0.77 -2.37
CA LYS A 119 -0.72 1.70 -1.33
C LYS A 119 -1.73 2.81 -1.01
N SER A 120 -2.39 3.37 -2.03
CA SER A 120 -3.36 4.46 -1.80
C SER A 120 -4.58 3.98 -1.01
N ARG A 121 -5.06 2.76 -1.27
CA ARG A 121 -6.20 2.19 -0.56
C ARG A 121 -5.84 1.71 0.84
N THR A 122 -4.70 1.05 0.98
CA THR A 122 -4.29 0.39 2.23
C THR A 122 -3.65 1.34 3.24
N ILE A 123 -2.73 2.20 2.80
CA ILE A 123 -1.94 3.09 3.67
C ILE A 123 -2.55 4.49 3.70
N ASN A 124 -2.84 5.07 2.54
CA ASN A 124 -3.43 6.41 2.47
C ASN A 124 -4.95 6.41 2.75
N LYS A 125 -5.55 5.22 2.88
CA LYS A 125 -6.97 5.02 3.22
C LYS A 125 -7.93 5.78 2.29
N THR A 126 -7.58 5.90 1.02
CA THR A 126 -8.51 6.46 0.01
C THR A 126 -9.63 5.46 -0.27
N GLY A 127 -10.77 5.96 -0.72
CA GLY A 127 -11.94 5.14 -1.05
C GLY A 127 -12.47 5.38 -2.46
N CYS A 128 -13.70 4.93 -2.71
CA CYS A 128 -14.35 5.10 -4.01
C CYS A 128 -14.52 6.59 -4.36
N PRO A 129 -13.90 7.09 -5.44
CA PRO A 129 -13.91 8.52 -5.74
C PRO A 129 -15.32 9.04 -6.08
N TYR A 130 -16.22 8.15 -6.51
CA TYR A 130 -17.61 8.50 -6.81
C TYR A 130 -18.44 8.61 -5.54
N CYS A 131 -18.30 7.66 -4.60
CA CYS A 131 -19.01 7.71 -3.31
C CYS A 131 -18.55 8.90 -2.44
N TYR A 132 -17.28 9.29 -2.53
CA TYR A 132 -16.73 10.43 -1.80
C TYR A 132 -16.82 11.76 -2.57
N HIS A 133 -17.54 11.81 -3.69
CA HIS A 133 -17.72 13.03 -4.50
C HIS A 133 -16.40 13.73 -4.89
N ASN A 134 -15.38 12.93 -5.20
CA ASN A 134 -14.11 13.39 -5.77
C ASN A 134 -14.07 13.24 -7.30
N LYS A 135 -15.01 12.50 -7.88
CA LYS A 135 -15.17 12.30 -9.32
C LYS A 135 -16.64 12.12 -9.69
N VAL A 136 -17.03 12.67 -10.84
CA VAL A 136 -18.36 12.48 -11.44
C VAL A 136 -18.48 11.07 -12.01
N LEU A 137 -19.62 10.45 -11.76
CA LEU A 137 -20.11 9.22 -12.38
C LEU A 137 -21.53 9.49 -12.87
N VAL A 138 -21.69 9.51 -14.20
CA VAL A 138 -22.98 9.69 -14.86
C VAL A 138 -23.95 8.59 -14.44
N GLY A 139 -25.18 8.97 -14.11
CA GLY A 139 -26.21 8.06 -13.60
C GLY A 139 -26.12 7.79 -12.09
N PHE A 140 -25.20 8.45 -11.36
CA PHE A 140 -25.05 8.25 -9.92
C PHE A 140 -24.93 9.56 -9.14
N ASN A 141 -23.88 10.36 -9.40
CA ASN A 141 -23.59 11.57 -8.62
C ASN A 141 -23.42 12.84 -9.47
N ASP A 142 -23.69 12.75 -10.77
CA ASP A 142 -23.77 13.91 -11.64
C ASP A 142 -25.01 14.75 -11.34
N PHE A 143 -24.95 16.03 -11.69
CA PHE A 143 -26.02 16.99 -11.42
C PHE A 143 -27.33 16.61 -12.12
N ALA A 144 -27.27 16.14 -13.36
CA ALA A 144 -28.49 15.76 -14.09
C ALA A 144 -29.23 14.59 -13.44
N THR A 145 -28.51 13.61 -12.91
CA THR A 145 -29.13 12.47 -12.19
C THR A 145 -29.76 12.89 -10.88
N LEU A 146 -29.08 13.72 -10.08
CA LEU A 146 -29.55 14.08 -8.74
C LEU A 146 -30.58 15.23 -8.74
N PHE A 147 -30.54 16.10 -9.75
CA PHE A 147 -31.41 17.28 -9.87
C PHE A 147 -31.97 17.42 -11.31
N PRO A 148 -32.79 16.48 -11.78
CA PRO A 148 -33.25 16.46 -13.18
C PRO A 148 -34.06 17.70 -13.55
N GLU A 149 -34.91 18.20 -12.66
CA GLU A 149 -35.72 19.41 -12.93
C GLU A 149 -34.83 20.65 -13.10
N VAL A 150 -33.79 20.79 -12.28
CA VAL A 150 -32.86 21.93 -12.38
C VAL A 150 -31.93 21.76 -13.58
N ALA A 151 -31.62 20.52 -13.97
CA ALA A 151 -30.85 20.25 -15.17
C ALA A 151 -31.62 20.62 -16.46
N ASN A 152 -32.95 20.66 -16.44
CA ASN A 152 -33.75 21.17 -17.57
C ASN A 152 -33.60 22.68 -17.76
N GLU A 153 -33.21 23.40 -16.70
CA GLU A 153 -32.91 24.84 -16.74
C GLU A 153 -31.44 25.12 -17.13
N TRP A 154 -30.66 24.08 -17.45
CA TRP A 154 -29.24 24.24 -17.77
C TRP A 154 -29.06 25.00 -19.09
N SER A 155 -28.35 26.13 -19.02
CA SER A 155 -28.09 26.95 -20.19
C SER A 155 -27.06 26.30 -21.12
N ASP A 156 -27.35 26.27 -22.42
CA ASP A 156 -26.42 25.84 -23.48
C ASP A 156 -25.14 26.70 -23.58
N LYS A 157 -25.12 27.86 -22.90
CA LYS A 157 -23.93 28.71 -22.79
C LYS A 157 -22.88 28.18 -21.80
N ASN A 158 -23.23 27.22 -20.96
CA ASN A 158 -22.29 26.62 -20.02
C ASN A 158 -21.30 25.73 -20.77
N GLU A 159 -20.03 25.74 -20.37
CA GLU A 159 -19.00 24.92 -21.03
C GLU A 159 -19.22 23.43 -20.74
N LYS A 160 -19.69 23.11 -19.54
CA LYS A 160 -19.95 21.73 -19.11
C LYS A 160 -21.43 21.39 -19.19
N LYS A 161 -21.70 20.12 -19.53
CA LYS A 161 -23.03 19.54 -19.42
C LYS A 161 -23.37 19.26 -17.95
N PRO A 162 -24.66 19.21 -17.58
CA PRO A 162 -25.07 18.86 -16.22
C PRO A 162 -24.66 17.42 -15.84
N THR A 163 -24.40 16.54 -16.80
CA THR A 163 -23.86 15.20 -16.57
C THR A 163 -22.35 15.17 -16.29
N GLU A 164 -21.64 16.29 -16.49
CA GLU A 164 -20.17 16.40 -16.35
C GLU A 164 -19.76 17.14 -15.08
N VAL A 165 -20.72 17.61 -14.29
CA VAL A 165 -20.51 18.30 -13.01
C VAL A 165 -21.09 17.49 -11.86
N MET A 166 -20.44 17.55 -10.70
CA MET A 166 -20.99 16.93 -9.49
C MET A 166 -22.09 17.80 -8.92
N ALA A 167 -23.17 17.16 -8.48
CA ALA A 167 -24.32 17.81 -7.87
C ALA A 167 -23.98 18.79 -6.73
N PHE A 168 -22.90 18.51 -5.98
CA PHE A 168 -22.48 19.27 -4.80
C PHE A 168 -21.13 19.98 -4.99
N ALA A 169 -20.65 20.16 -6.23
CA ALA A 169 -19.39 20.85 -6.46
C ALA A 169 -19.55 22.38 -6.30
N ASN A 170 -18.60 23.00 -5.59
CA ASN A 170 -18.45 24.47 -5.54
C ASN A 170 -17.75 25.04 -6.80
N SER A 171 -17.83 24.36 -7.94
CA SER A 171 -17.19 24.79 -9.19
C SER A 171 -18.19 25.45 -10.12
N LYS A 172 -17.78 26.53 -10.81
CA LYS A 172 -18.56 27.10 -11.90
C LYS A 172 -18.67 26.08 -13.04
N ALA A 173 -19.89 25.97 -13.59
CA ALA A 173 -20.24 25.19 -14.77
C ALA A 173 -19.84 25.90 -16.07
#